data_AF-A0A8S9N1R3-F1
#
_entry.id   AF-A0A8S9N1R3-F1
#
_cell.length_a   1.000
_cell.length_b   1.000
_cell.length_c   1.000
_cell.angle_alpha   90.00
_cell.angle_beta   90.00
_cell.angle_gamma   90.00
#
_symmetry.space_group_name_H-M   'P 1'
#
loop_
_entity.id
_entity.type
_entity.pdbx_description
1 polymer ?
#
loop_
_entity_poly.entity_id
_entity_poly.type
_entity_poly.pdbx_seq_one_letter_code
_entity_poly.pdbx_strand_id
1 'polypeptide(L)'
;MKLDLLHVQDIEMVGEAASLTYRYGFVIGLPLATSLLAKKKIQYQYSHGIDYWWTYMRADPEGLAEIQRLVGPRKLKIPVEKTFPITEVVAAHEAKEKKEIPGKVVLEL
;
A
#
# COMPACT_ATOMS: atom_id res chain seq x y z
N MET A 1 -17.27 20.50 11.70
CA MET A 1 -16.20 20.41 10.69
C MET A 1 -16.01 18.94 10.36
N LYS A 2 -16.51 18.49 9.20
CA LYS A 2 -16.42 17.08 8.77
C LYS A 2 -14.94 16.74 8.58
N LEU A 3 -14.43 15.79 9.37
CA LEU A 3 -13.23 15.06 8.96
C LEU A 3 -13.67 14.16 7.80
N ASP A 4 -13.33 14.54 6.58
CA ASP A 4 -13.41 13.65 5.44
C ASP A 4 -12.36 12.54 5.62
N LEU A 5 -12.80 11.43 6.22
CA LEU A 5 -12.16 10.11 6.23
C LEU A 5 -12.14 9.52 4.80
N LEU A 6 -11.53 10.21 3.83
CA LEU A 6 -11.42 9.76 2.45
C LEU A 6 -9.96 9.73 2.00
N HIS A 7 -9.24 8.71 2.44
CA HIS A 7 -8.15 7.98 1.74
C HIS A 7 -7.17 7.40 2.77
N VAL A 8 -7.53 6.29 3.41
CA VAL A 8 -6.56 5.40 4.06
C VAL A 8 -5.90 4.57 2.95
N GLN A 9 -5.04 5.20 2.14
CA GLN A 9 -4.30 4.54 1.06
C GLN A 9 -2.86 5.06 0.93
N ASP A 10 -2.19 5.36 2.05
CA ASP A 10 -0.86 5.95 1.98
C ASP A 10 0.26 4.89 1.97
N ILE A 11 0.41 4.27 0.80
CA ILE A 11 1.73 3.81 0.31
C ILE A 11 2.42 5.00 -0.39
N GLU A 12 2.36 6.19 0.21
CA GLU A 12 2.79 7.45 -0.42
C GLU A 12 4.29 7.47 -0.73
N MET A 13 5.14 6.89 0.14
CA MET A 13 6.59 6.86 -0.12
C MET A 13 6.92 6.08 -1.39
N VAL A 14 6.34 4.89 -1.58
CA VAL A 14 6.63 4.06 -2.76
C VAL A 14 6.05 4.71 -4.01
N GLY A 15 4.84 5.28 -3.92
CA GLY A 15 4.21 5.99 -5.04
C GLY A 15 4.98 7.24 -5.47
N GLU A 16 5.36 8.11 -4.52
CA GLU A 16 6.11 9.34 -4.80
C GLU A 16 7.53 9.03 -5.28
N ALA A 17 8.24 8.09 -4.64
CA ALA A 17 9.58 7.68 -5.05
C ALA A 17 9.57 7.04 -6.45
N ALA A 18 8.61 6.16 -6.75
CA ALA A 18 8.49 5.55 -8.08
C ALA A 18 8.17 6.61 -9.15
N SER A 19 7.23 7.52 -8.88
CA SER A 19 6.85 8.58 -9.82
C SER A 19 7.97 9.57 -10.10
N LEU A 20 8.72 9.98 -9.08
CA LEU A 20 9.83 10.94 -9.21
C LEU A 20 11.07 10.28 -9.81
N THR A 21 11.35 9.03 -9.47
CA THR A 21 12.42 8.24 -10.09
C THR A 21 12.15 8.00 -11.58
N TYR A 22 10.89 7.69 -11.94
CA TYR A 22 10.49 7.53 -13.35
C TYR A 22 10.68 8.82 -14.16
N ARG A 23 10.41 9.99 -13.56
CA ARG A 23 10.50 11.31 -14.23
C ARG A 23 11.90 11.90 -14.26
N TYR A 24 12.69 11.76 -13.21
CA TYR A 24 13.96 12.46 -13.03
C TYR A 24 15.17 11.52 -12.94
N GLY A 25 14.95 10.21 -13.08
CA GLY A 25 15.97 9.20 -12.84
C GLY A 25 16.23 8.98 -11.34
N PHE A 26 16.86 7.85 -11.01
CA PHE A 26 17.04 7.41 -9.62
C PHE A 26 17.83 8.40 -8.75
N VAL A 27 18.93 8.94 -9.29
CA VAL A 27 19.86 9.82 -8.55
C VAL A 27 19.21 11.13 -8.12
N ILE A 28 18.26 11.64 -8.91
CA ILE A 28 17.57 12.91 -8.63
C ILE A 28 16.20 12.65 -7.98
N GLY A 29 15.48 11.63 -8.45
CA GLY A 29 14.14 11.30 -8.00
C GLY A 29 14.06 10.89 -6.54
N LEU A 30 15.04 10.15 -6.02
CA LEU A 30 15.04 9.73 -4.61
C LEU A 30 15.29 10.87 -3.62
N PRO A 31 16.31 11.74 -3.79
CA PRO A 31 16.46 12.93 -2.95
C PRO A 31 15.23 13.84 -3.00
N LEU A 32 14.63 14.03 -4.18
CA LEU A 32 13.41 14.82 -4.33
C LEU A 32 12.23 14.22 -3.54
N ALA A 33 11.99 12.91 -3.68
CA ALA A 33 10.93 12.22 -2.94
C ALA A 33 11.14 12.37 -1.41
N THR A 34 12.38 12.19 -0.96
CA THR A 34 12.73 12.34 0.47
C THR A 34 12.47 13.76 0.97
N SER A 35 12.86 14.78 0.19
CA SER A 35 12.62 16.18 0.56
C SER A 35 11.13 16.54 0.61
N LEU A 36 10.32 15.99 -0.30
CA LEU A 36 8.87 16.20 -0.33
C LEU A 36 8.21 15.61 0.92
N LEU A 37 8.56 14.37 1.28
CA LEU A 37 8.08 13.70 2.48
C LEU A 37 8.51 14.42 3.76
N ALA A 38 9.76 14.90 3.84
CA ALA A 38 10.24 15.67 4.97
C ALA A 38 9.48 16.99 5.13
N LYS A 39 9.21 17.69 4.02
CA LYS A 39 8.39 18.90 4.02
C LYS A 39 6.97 18.63 4.49
N LYS A 40 6.32 17.57 3.99
CA LYS A 40 5.00 17.14 4.47
C LYS A 40 5.03 16.91 5.98
N LYS A 41 6.02 16.17 6.48
CA LYS A 41 6.16 15.88 7.91
C LYS A 41 6.21 17.15 8.77
N ILE A 42 7.06 18.11 8.39
CA ILE A 42 7.19 19.39 9.12
C ILE A 42 5.89 20.20 9.02
N GLN A 43 5.28 20.26 7.84
CA GLN A 43 4.04 21.01 7.63
C GLN A 43 2.89 20.46 8.49
N TYR A 44 2.67 19.15 8.49
CA TYR A 44 1.61 18.51 9.27
C TYR A 44 1.82 18.68 10.78
N GLN A 45 3.06 18.53 11.24
CA GLN A 45 3.40 18.75 12.64
C GLN A 45 3.15 20.21 13.05
N TYR A 46 3.58 21.17 12.23
CA TYR A 46 3.44 22.60 12.55
C TYR A 46 1.99 23.10 12.47
N SER A 47 1.23 22.67 11.46
CA SER A 47 -0.12 23.19 11.19
C SER A 47 -1.22 22.48 11.96
N HIS A 48 -1.07 21.18 12.22
CA HIS A 48 -2.12 20.34 12.81
C HIS A 48 -1.68 19.65 14.11
N GLY A 49 -0.42 19.76 14.50
CA GLY A 49 0.11 19.10 15.71
C GLY A 49 0.11 17.57 15.63
N ILE A 50 0.04 17.00 14.42
CA ILE A 50 0.01 15.56 14.20
C ILE A 50 1.28 15.06 13.53
N ASP A 51 1.72 13.88 13.96
CA ASP A 51 2.85 13.18 13.35
C ASP A 51 2.44 12.56 12.02
N TYR A 52 3.25 12.82 11.01
CA TYR A 52 3.11 12.24 9.68
C TYR A 52 4.12 11.09 9.54
N TRP A 53 3.62 9.91 9.22
CA TRP A 53 4.39 8.73 8.88
C TRP A 53 3.93 8.13 7.56
N TRP A 54 4.81 7.38 6.92
CA TRP A 54 4.51 6.61 5.72
C TRP A 54 4.82 5.13 6.00
N THR A 55 4.17 4.25 5.25
CA THR A 55 4.46 2.82 5.29
C THR A 55 5.01 2.38 3.94
N TYR A 56 5.91 1.40 3.96
CA TYR A 56 6.40 0.75 2.75
C TYR A 56 6.26 -0.76 2.89
N MET A 57 6.08 -1.45 1.77
CA MET A 57 6.01 -2.91 1.77
C MET A 57 7.42 -3.48 1.98
N ARG A 58 7.54 -4.36 2.96
CA ARG A 58 8.78 -5.07 3.29
C ARG A 58 8.48 -6.57 3.42
N ALA A 59 9.35 -7.41 2.87
CA ALA A 59 9.35 -8.82 3.21
C ALA A 59 9.83 -8.97 4.66
N ASP A 60 8.98 -9.50 5.52
CA ASP A 60 9.22 -9.59 6.96
C ASP A 60 8.81 -10.98 7.47
N PRO A 61 9.77 -11.88 7.76
CA PRO A 61 9.45 -13.23 8.22
C PRO A 61 8.81 -13.24 9.61
N GLU A 62 9.19 -12.32 10.50
CA GLU A 62 8.62 -12.22 11.85
C GLU A 62 7.18 -11.71 11.78
N GLY A 63 6.95 -10.68 10.96
CA GLY A 63 5.61 -10.16 10.69
C GLY A 63 4.69 -11.23 10.09
N LEU A 64 5.21 -12.07 9.19
CA LEU A 64 4.46 -13.17 8.61
C LEU A 64 4.13 -14.28 9.63
N ALA A 65 5.08 -14.61 10.52
CA ALA A 65 4.84 -15.57 11.59
C ALA A 65 3.74 -15.09 12.56
N GLU A 66 3.72 -13.80 12.87
CA GLU A 66 2.68 -13.19 13.70
C GLU A 66 1.31 -13.23 13.00
N ILE A 67 1.25 -12.91 11.70
CA ILE A 67 0.02 -13.05 10.90
C ILE A 67 -0.50 -14.50 10.96
N GLN A 68 0.36 -15.50 10.79
CA GLN A 68 -0.01 -16.91 10.88
C GLN A 68 -0.60 -17.25 12.26
N ARG A 69 0.02 -16.77 13.33
CA ARG A 69 -0.45 -16.95 14.72
C ARG A 69 -1.84 -16.34 14.94
N LEU A 70 -2.16 -15.23 14.28
CA LEU A 70 -3.48 -14.57 14.39
C LEU A 70 -4.57 -15.25 13.54
N VAL A 71 -4.21 -15.84 12.41
CA VAL A 71 -5.14 -16.59 11.56
C VAL A 71 -5.65 -17.85 12.24
N GLY A 72 -4.77 -18.59 12.93
CA GLY A 72 -5.11 -19.85 13.63
C GLY A 72 -6.36 -19.76 14.53
N PRO A 73 -6.41 -18.87 15.53
CA PRO A 73 -7.56 -18.70 16.42
C PRO A 73 -8.73 -17.91 15.78
N ARG A 74 -8.74 -17.72 14.45
CA ARG A 74 -9.72 -16.90 13.70
C ARG A 74 -9.79 -15.44 14.15
N LYS A 75 -8.73 -14.92 14.78
CA LYS A 75 -8.62 -13.49 15.13
C LYS A 75 -8.40 -12.61 13.89
N LEU A 76 -7.90 -13.22 12.81
CA LEU A 76 -7.73 -12.58 11.52
C LEU A 76 -8.28 -13.51 10.41
N LYS A 77 -9.21 -12.99 9.60
CA LYS A 77 -9.70 -13.69 8.39
C LYS A 77 -9.07 -13.05 7.17
N ILE A 78 -8.44 -13.85 6.32
CA ILE A 78 -7.93 -13.39 5.02
C ILE A 78 -9.13 -13.25 4.07
N PRO A 79 -9.45 -12.04 3.56
CA PRO A 79 -10.62 -11.81 2.74
C PRO A 79 -10.34 -12.21 1.27
N VAL A 80 -10.23 -13.53 1.02
CA VAL A 80 -10.18 -14.06 -0.35
C VAL A 80 -11.59 -13.99 -0.92
N GLU A 81 -11.76 -13.16 -1.94
CA GLU A 81 -13.06 -12.90 -2.57
C GLU A 81 -13.26 -13.76 -3.81
N LYS A 82 -12.19 -13.92 -4.61
CA LYS A 82 -12.22 -14.75 -5.81
C LYS A 82 -10.87 -15.38 -6.08
N THR A 83 -10.91 -16.63 -6.51
CA THR A 83 -9.75 -17.37 -7.00
C THR A 83 -9.92 -17.61 -8.49
N PHE A 84 -8.85 -17.43 -9.25
CA PHE A 84 -8.76 -17.76 -10.67
C PHE A 84 -7.65 -18.79 -10.89
N PRO A 85 -7.77 -19.69 -11.86
CA PRO A 85 -6.63 -20.50 -12.29
C PRO A 85 -5.56 -19.60 -12.91
N ILE A 86 -4.29 -20.02 -12.84
CA ILE A 86 -3.16 -19.26 -13.37
C ILE A 86 -3.28 -18.99 -14.88
N THR A 87 -3.98 -19.85 -15.60
CA THR A 87 -4.31 -19.70 -17.02
C THR A 87 -5.21 -18.50 -17.32
N GLU A 88 -5.94 -17.99 -16.32
CA GLU A 88 -6.85 -16.85 -16.43
C GLU A 88 -6.26 -15.55 -15.83
N VAL A 89 -4.92 -15.44 -15.74
CA VAL A 89 -4.24 -14.28 -15.14
C VAL A 89 -4.68 -12.93 -15.74
N VAL A 90 -4.95 -12.89 -17.06
CA VAL A 90 -5.41 -11.68 -17.75
C VAL A 90 -6.79 -11.26 -17.22
N ALA A 91 -7.74 -12.19 -17.16
CA ALA A 91 -9.08 -11.93 -16.65
C ALA A 91 -9.06 -11.55 -15.15
N ALA A 92 -8.20 -12.20 -14.36
CA ALA A 92 -8.01 -11.86 -12.95
C ALA A 92 -7.47 -10.44 -12.76
N HIS A 93 -6.52 -10.01 -13.62
CA HIS A 93 -5.99 -8.65 -13.60
C HIS A 93 -7.05 -7.62 -14.01
N GLU A 94 -7.78 -7.86 -15.10
CA GLU A 94 -8.83 -6.95 -15.55
C GLU A 94 -9.94 -6.76 -14.50
N ALA A 95 -10.40 -7.85 -13.88
CA ALA A 95 -11.43 -7.79 -12.84
C ALA A 95 -10.96 -6.99 -11.61
N LYS A 96 -9.66 -7.05 -11.29
CA LYS A 96 -9.05 -6.27 -10.21
C LYS A 96 -8.95 -4.78 -10.58
N GLU A 97 -8.47 -4.46 -11.79
CA GLU A 97 -8.34 -3.08 -12.26
C GLU A 97 -9.70 -2.38 -12.40
N LYS A 98 -10.71 -3.10 -12.89
CA LYS A 98 -12.10 -2.62 -12.99
C LYS A 98 -12.79 -2.51 -11.62
N LYS A 99 -12.13 -2.92 -10.53
CA LYS A 99 -12.66 -2.94 -9.16
C LYS A 99 -13.96 -3.74 -9.02
N GLU A 100 -14.16 -4.74 -9.88
CA GLU A 100 -15.34 -5.63 -9.85
C GLU A 100 -15.32 -6.53 -8.62
N ILE A 101 -14.13 -6.81 -8.10
CA ILE A 101 -13.90 -7.67 -6.94
C ILE A 101 -13.35 -6.79 -5.80
N PRO A 102 -14.12 -6.57 -4.72
CA PRO A 102 -13.74 -5.65 -3.64
C PRO A 102 -12.64 -6.21 -2.72
N GLY A 103 -12.34 -7.50 -2.79
CA GLY A 103 -11.40 -8.19 -1.90
C GLY A 103 -10.16 -8.74 -2.59
N LYS A 104 -9.49 -9.67 -1.91
CA LYS A 104 -8.25 -10.27 -2.43
C LYS A 104 -8.60 -11.24 -3.56
N VAL A 105 -8.01 -10.98 -4.73
CA VAL A 105 -7.96 -11.91 -5.86
C VAL A 105 -6.74 -12.82 -5.68
N VAL A 106 -6.95 -14.14 -5.81
CA VAL A 106 -5.91 -15.15 -5.69
C VAL A 106 -5.76 -15.90 -7.01
N LEU A 107 -4.53 -16.23 -7.39
CA LEU A 107 -4.23 -17.13 -8.49
C LEU A 107 -3.85 -18.49 -7.93
N GLU A 108 -4.48 -19.53 -8.45
CA GLU A 108 -4.15 -20.92 -8.15
C GLU A 108 -3.34 -21.52 -9.30
N LEU A 109 -2.22 -22.17 -8.97
CA LEU A 109 -1.28 -22.75 -9.92
C LEU A 109 -1.77 -24.10 -10.47
#